data_AF-A0A6B1FN89-F1
#
_entry.id   AF-A0A6B1FN89-F1
#
_cell.length_a   1.000
_cell.length_b   1.000
_cell.length_c   1.000
_cell.angle_alpha   90.00
_cell.angle_beta   90.00
_cell.angle_gamma   90.00
#
_symmetry.space_group_name_H-M   'P 1'
#
loop_
_entity.id
_entity.type
_entity.pdbx_description
1 polymer ?
#
loop_
_entity_poly.entity_id
_entity_poly.type
_entity_poly.pdbx_seq_one_letter_code
_entity_poly.pdbx_strand_id
1 'polypeptide(L)'
;MPNGGSDCCGTCWFNRANGGEAGRPNHEIPSYCEIRQLDIPNPMYTYCANHPHHRPQRDPIPIGPVTVHKGELVEREPGRHEMREWRERWQPSPDTETIRSHLLSLLEDPATGSDEFYLFFTKPVVWVVLDQLIEFGEQRAIPILERVSEEMAASGEDASELRRAVDQIRG
;
A
#
# COMPACT_ATOMS: atom_id res chain seq x y z
N MET A 1 9.70 -4.55 -13.74
CA MET A 1 9.89 -3.42 -14.71
C MET A 1 9.50 -2.09 -14.07
N PRO A 2 9.93 -0.90 -14.54
CA PRO A 2 9.26 0.36 -14.18
C PRO A 2 7.78 0.21 -14.49
N ASN A 3 6.93 0.77 -13.62
CA ASN A 3 5.51 0.85 -13.88
C ASN A 3 5.32 1.89 -14.98
N GLY A 4 5.49 1.50 -16.25
CA GLY A 4 5.34 2.38 -17.42
C GLY A 4 3.92 2.91 -17.65
N GLY A 5 3.03 2.77 -16.66
CA GLY A 5 1.67 3.31 -16.63
C GLY A 5 1.57 4.59 -15.79
N SER A 6 0.38 5.17 -15.73
CA SER A 6 0.09 6.43 -15.04
C SER A 6 0.10 6.35 -13.50
N ASP A 7 0.43 5.18 -12.95
CA ASP A 7 0.33 4.88 -11.53
C ASP A 7 1.70 4.94 -10.82
N CYS A 8 2.50 5.98 -11.02
CA CYS A 8 3.86 6.03 -10.50
C CYS A 8 4.12 7.28 -9.65
N CYS A 9 5.23 7.30 -8.92
CA CYS A 9 5.58 8.45 -8.10
C CYS A 9 5.79 9.75 -8.91
N GLY A 10 6.08 9.65 -10.21
CA GLY A 10 6.15 10.77 -11.15
C GLY A 10 4.81 11.44 -11.38
N THR A 11 3.69 10.75 -11.19
CA THR A 11 2.32 11.27 -11.37
C THR A 11 1.57 11.49 -10.04
N CYS A 12 2.19 11.15 -8.90
CA CYS A 12 1.62 11.29 -7.56
C CYS A 12 1.52 12.76 -7.09
N TRP A 13 0.43 13.16 -6.43
CA TRP A 13 0.22 14.55 -5.98
C TRP A 13 1.22 14.95 -4.88
N PHE A 14 1.79 13.97 -4.18
CA PHE A 14 2.76 14.18 -3.10
C PHE A 14 4.21 14.19 -3.59
N ASN A 15 4.44 14.06 -4.90
CA ASN A 15 5.77 14.36 -5.45
C ASN A 15 5.92 15.87 -5.53
N ARG A 16 6.95 16.43 -4.88
CA ARG A 16 7.27 17.87 -4.92
C ARG A 16 7.34 18.41 -6.35
N ALA A 17 7.84 17.61 -7.29
CA ALA A 17 7.92 17.98 -8.71
C ALA A 17 6.53 18.27 -9.31
N ASN A 18 5.46 17.71 -8.75
CA ASN A 18 4.09 17.88 -9.22
C ASN A 18 3.36 19.07 -8.59
N GLY A 19 3.95 19.76 -7.60
CA GLY A 19 3.35 20.97 -7.01
C GLY A 19 1.96 20.78 -6.40
N GLY A 20 1.58 19.55 -6.05
CA GLY A 20 0.25 19.22 -5.53
C GLY A 20 -0.78 18.76 -6.58
N GLU A 21 -0.45 18.73 -7.88
CA GLU A 21 -1.33 18.32 -8.97
C GLU A 21 -0.91 16.99 -9.61
N ALA A 22 -1.80 16.00 -9.70
CA ALA A 22 -1.50 14.72 -10.35
C ALA A 22 -0.97 14.88 -11.78
N GLY A 23 0.08 14.12 -12.12
CA GLY A 23 0.53 13.96 -13.50
C GLY A 23 1.11 15.21 -14.17
N ARG A 24 1.48 16.24 -13.39
CA ARG A 24 2.09 17.48 -13.91
C ARG A 24 3.50 17.73 -13.36
N PRO A 25 4.48 16.86 -13.68
CA PRO A 25 5.83 17.04 -13.18
C PRO A 25 6.52 18.23 -13.81
N ASN A 26 7.05 19.12 -12.97
CA ASN A 26 8.13 20.02 -13.33
C ASN A 26 9.45 19.26 -13.25
N HIS A 27 10.03 18.93 -14.41
CA HIS A 27 11.27 18.16 -14.52
C HIS A 27 12.52 18.89 -14.01
N GLU A 28 12.45 20.20 -13.75
CA GLU A 28 13.54 20.97 -13.14
C GLU A 28 13.59 20.77 -11.61
N ILE A 29 12.50 20.29 -11.01
CA ILE A 29 12.39 20.03 -9.57
C ILE A 29 12.72 18.56 -9.30
N PRO A 30 13.69 18.25 -8.41
CA PRO A 30 13.98 16.88 -8.03
C PRO A 30 12.74 16.17 -7.47
N SER A 31 12.54 14.91 -7.86
CA SER A 31 11.43 14.10 -7.36
C SER A 31 11.63 13.76 -5.89
N TYR A 32 10.68 14.18 -5.06
CA TYR A 32 10.72 14.03 -3.60
C TYR A 32 9.30 13.77 -3.07
N CYS A 33 9.13 12.74 -2.24
CA CYS A 33 7.82 12.43 -1.66
C CYS A 33 7.62 13.23 -0.37
N GLU A 34 6.67 14.15 -0.38
CA GLU A 34 6.44 15.07 0.75
C GLU A 34 5.81 14.37 1.96
N ILE A 35 4.98 13.35 1.77
CA ILE A 35 4.36 12.62 2.90
C ILE A 35 5.28 11.55 3.50
N ARG A 36 6.26 11.07 2.73
CA ARG A 36 7.28 10.11 3.21
C ARG A 36 8.60 10.78 3.58
N GLN A 37 8.76 12.06 3.24
CA GLN A 37 9.99 12.82 3.43
C GLN A 37 11.21 12.09 2.83
N LEU A 38 11.09 11.69 1.56
CA LEU A 38 12.02 10.76 0.92
C LEU A 38 12.34 11.17 -0.53
N ASP A 39 13.62 11.17 -0.89
CA ASP A 39 14.06 11.30 -2.29
C ASP A 39 13.54 10.13 -3.12
N ILE A 40 13.02 10.42 -4.33
CA ILE A 40 12.44 9.40 -5.21
C ILE A 40 13.48 9.06 -6.29
N PRO A 41 14.23 7.94 -6.17
CA PRO A 41 15.38 7.67 -7.04
C PRO A 41 14.96 7.44 -8.49
N ASN A 42 13.76 6.87 -8.67
CA ASN A 42 13.15 6.72 -9.98
C ASN A 42 11.65 7.03 -9.88
N PRO A 43 11.16 8.14 -10.46
CA PRO A 43 9.76 8.52 -10.41
C PRO A 43 8.84 7.59 -11.21
N MET A 44 9.37 6.74 -12.10
CA MET A 44 8.58 5.77 -12.87
C MET A 44 8.20 4.52 -12.07
N TYR A 45 8.44 4.51 -10.76
CA TYR A 45 8.09 3.43 -9.85
C TYR A 45 7.10 3.90 -8.79
N THR A 46 6.37 2.93 -8.25
CA THR A 46 5.43 3.12 -7.14
C THR A 46 6.01 2.47 -5.92
N TYR A 47 6.21 3.26 -4.88
CA TYR A 47 6.88 2.80 -3.66
C TYR A 47 5.92 2.62 -2.47
N CYS A 48 4.70 3.18 -2.51
CA CYS A 48 3.73 3.09 -1.41
C CYS A 48 2.28 3.11 -1.90
N ALA A 49 1.33 2.90 -0.98
CA ALA A 49 -0.10 2.80 -1.27
C ALA A 49 -0.84 4.15 -1.44
N ASN A 50 -0.17 5.28 -1.21
CA ASN A 50 -0.80 6.61 -1.23
C ASN A 50 -1.00 7.20 -2.64
N HIS A 51 -0.71 6.46 -3.71
CA HIS A 51 -0.88 7.00 -5.06
C HIS A 51 -2.36 7.30 -5.36
N PRO A 52 -2.68 8.40 -6.07
CA PRO A 52 -4.06 8.80 -6.39
C PRO A 52 -4.91 7.77 -7.10
N HIS A 53 -4.29 6.87 -7.87
CA HIS A 53 -5.00 5.75 -8.47
C HIS A 53 -5.57 4.78 -7.44
N HIS A 54 -4.99 4.69 -6.24
CA HIS A 54 -5.49 3.86 -5.15
C HIS A 54 -6.20 4.67 -4.08
N ARG A 55 -5.89 5.98 -3.98
CA ARG A 55 -6.37 6.94 -2.99
C ARG A 55 -6.78 8.26 -3.65
N PRO A 56 -7.89 8.30 -4.40
CA PRO A 56 -8.28 9.47 -5.18
C PRO A 56 -8.63 10.71 -4.32
N GLN A 57 -8.93 10.52 -3.03
CA GLN A 57 -9.23 11.60 -2.08
C GLN A 57 -7.98 12.39 -1.62
N ARG A 58 -6.80 12.10 -2.17
CA ARG A 58 -5.52 12.73 -1.78
C ARG A 58 -5.24 12.61 -0.29
N ASP A 59 -5.23 11.39 0.20
CA ASP A 59 -4.94 11.07 1.59
C ASP A 59 -3.46 11.30 1.94
N PRO A 60 -3.13 12.32 2.77
CA PRO A 60 -1.76 12.66 3.09
C PRO A 60 -1.14 11.76 4.17
N ILE A 61 -1.92 10.87 4.78
CA ILE A 61 -1.46 10.00 5.86
C ILE A 61 -0.78 8.76 5.26
N PRO A 62 0.50 8.48 5.58
CA PRO A 62 1.21 7.31 5.05
C PRO A 62 0.50 5.97 5.30
N ILE A 63 0.20 5.23 4.22
CA ILE A 63 -0.39 3.88 4.27
C ILE A 63 0.65 2.84 3.82
N GLY A 64 0.95 1.89 4.71
CA GLY A 64 1.93 0.82 4.55
C GLY A 64 3.39 1.29 4.54
N PRO A 65 4.33 0.34 4.37
CA PRO A 65 5.75 0.64 4.24
C PRO A 65 6.08 1.28 2.89
N VAL A 66 7.31 1.80 2.78
CA VAL A 66 7.91 2.10 1.47
C VAL A 66 8.60 0.83 0.97
N THR A 67 8.30 0.40 -0.25
CA THR A 67 8.89 -0.80 -0.86
C THR A 67 9.56 -0.49 -2.18
N VAL A 68 10.62 -1.23 -2.48
CA VAL A 68 11.31 -1.19 -3.77
C VAL A 68 11.04 -2.48 -4.53
N HIS A 69 10.89 -2.36 -5.84
CA HIS A 69 10.78 -3.52 -6.72
C HIS A 69 12.16 -4.12 -6.95
N LYS A 70 12.30 -5.41 -6.67
CA LYS A 70 13.51 -6.20 -6.91
C LYS A 70 13.19 -7.30 -7.91
N GLY A 71 14.21 -7.71 -8.65
CA GLY A 71 14.10 -8.83 -9.55
C GLY A 71 15.47 -9.44 -9.82
N GLU A 72 15.49 -10.76 -9.98
CA GLU A 72 16.68 -11.51 -10.37
C GLU A 72 16.32 -12.45 -11.53
N LEU A 73 17.21 -12.56 -12.51
CA LEU A 73 17.09 -13.56 -13.56
C LEU A 73 17.51 -14.91 -12.98
N VAL A 74 16.57 -15.85 -12.92
CA VAL A 74 16.81 -17.21 -12.42
C VAL A 74 16.75 -18.17 -13.59
N GLU A 75 17.78 -18.98 -13.77
CA GLU A 75 17.73 -20.09 -14.72
C GLU A 75 16.90 -21.23 -14.11
N ARG A 76 15.79 -21.58 -14.77
CA ARG A 76 14.93 -22.71 -14.35
C ARG A 76 15.32 -24.01 -15.05
N GLU A 77 15.77 -23.88 -16.30
CA GLU A 77 16.19 -24.97 -17.18
C GLU A 77 17.36 -24.45 -18.04
N PRO A 78 18.26 -25.32 -18.53
CA PRO A 78 19.38 -24.89 -19.37
C PRO A 78 18.94 -23.99 -20.53
N GLY A 79 19.37 -22.73 -20.53
CA GLY A 79 19.05 -21.73 -21.55
C GLY A 79 17.69 -21.02 -21.36
N ARG A 80 16.90 -21.37 -20.34
CA ARG A 80 15.62 -20.73 -20.01
C ARG A 80 15.71 -19.98 -18.70
N HIS A 81 15.67 -18.65 -18.81
CA HIS A 81 15.66 -17.74 -17.68
C HIS A 81 14.26 -17.19 -17.46
N GLU A 82 13.88 -17.04 -16.20
CA GLU A 82 12.71 -16.28 -15.80
C GLU A 82 13.13 -15.13 -14.87
N MET A 83 12.37 -14.04 -14.90
CA MET A 83 12.54 -12.98 -13.91
C MET A 83 11.75 -13.37 -12.67
N ARG A 84 12.44 -13.60 -11.56
CA ARG A 84 11.80 -13.70 -10.25
C ARG A 84 11.76 -12.31 -9.65
N GLU A 85 10.56 -11.77 -9.44
CA GLU A 85 10.35 -10.42 -8.90
C GLU A 85 9.76 -10.47 -7.49
N TRP A 86 10.15 -9.52 -6.65
CA TRP A 86 9.60 -9.34 -5.30
C TRP A 86 9.64 -7.88 -4.86
N ARG A 87 8.92 -7.55 -3.80
CA ARG A 87 8.98 -6.24 -3.14
C ARG A 87 9.81 -6.37 -1.88
N GLU A 88 10.85 -5.56 -1.77
CA GLU A 88 11.67 -5.45 -0.56
C GLU A 88 11.30 -4.17 0.19
N ARG A 89 11.20 -4.25 1.51
CA ARG A 89 10.93 -3.11 2.37
C ARG A 89 12.14 -2.17 2.36
N TRP A 90 11.91 -0.91 1.98
CA TRP A 90 12.92 0.16 2.02
C TRP A 90 12.79 1.01 3.29
N GLN A 91 11.57 1.37 3.68
CA GLN A 91 11.29 2.01 4.97
C GLN A 91 10.08 1.34 5.64
N PRO A 92 10.08 1.21 6.97
CA PRO A 92 8.93 0.70 7.69
C PRO A 92 7.73 1.64 7.57
N SER A 93 6.56 1.11 7.91
CA SER A 93 5.37 1.92 8.12
C SER A 93 5.63 2.88 9.29
N PRO A 94 5.39 4.20 9.16
CA PRO A 94 5.57 5.11 10.28
C PRO A 94 4.49 4.84 11.34
N ASP A 95 4.93 4.55 12.56
CA ASP A 95 4.05 4.22 13.69
C ASP A 95 3.83 5.46 14.57
N THR A 96 2.66 6.09 14.40
CA THR A 96 2.22 7.22 15.23
C THR A 96 0.72 7.06 15.54
N GLU A 97 0.25 7.66 16.64
CA GLU A 97 -1.16 7.58 17.00
C GLU A 97 -2.09 8.17 15.92
N THR A 98 -1.68 9.25 15.26
CA THR A 98 -2.41 9.82 14.12
C THR A 98 -2.58 8.80 13.00
N ILE A 99 -1.52 8.05 12.68
CA ILE A 99 -1.58 7.01 11.64
C ILE A 99 -2.45 5.85 12.11
N ARG A 100 -2.27 5.35 13.34
CA ARG A 100 -3.09 4.26 13.90
C ARG A 100 -4.59 4.59 13.86
N SER A 101 -4.97 5.76 14.37
CA SER A 101 -6.36 6.25 14.36
C SER A 101 -6.91 6.38 12.93
N HIS A 102 -6.09 6.87 12.00
CA HIS A 102 -6.46 6.96 10.58
C HIS A 102 -6.71 5.58 9.96
N LEU A 103 -5.80 4.62 10.15
CA LEU A 103 -5.95 3.25 9.64
C LEU A 103 -7.20 2.55 10.17
N LEU A 104 -7.56 2.77 11.44
CA LEU A 104 -8.81 2.26 12.02
C LEU A 104 -10.03 2.85 11.30
N SER A 105 -10.03 4.16 11.03
CA SER A 105 -11.12 4.80 10.28
C SER A 105 -11.23 4.27 8.84
N LEU A 106 -10.11 3.94 8.20
CA LEU A 106 -10.10 3.34 6.88
C LEU A 106 -10.66 1.91 6.88
N LEU A 107 -10.40 1.14 7.93
CA LEU A 107 -10.93 -0.21 8.09
C LEU A 107 -12.45 -0.22 8.28
N GLU A 108 -13.02 0.84 8.87
CA GLU A 108 -14.46 1.01 9.03
C GLU A 108 -15.15 1.56 7.78
N ASP A 109 -14.42 2.20 6.87
CA ASP A 109 -14.96 2.77 5.64
C ASP A 109 -15.14 1.69 4.54
N PRO A 110 -16.38 1.39 4.12
CA PRO A 110 -16.65 0.43 3.04
C PRO A 110 -15.99 0.79 1.72
N ALA A 111 -15.72 2.08 1.47
CA ALA A 111 -15.06 2.54 0.25
C ALA A 111 -13.58 2.17 0.18
N THR A 112 -12.93 1.89 1.32
CA THR A 112 -11.53 1.44 1.36
C THR A 112 -11.35 0.04 0.77
N GLY A 113 -12.41 -0.77 0.82
CA GLY A 113 -12.43 -2.16 0.34
C GLY A 113 -12.98 -2.33 -1.08
N SER A 114 -13.38 -1.27 -1.78
CA SER A 114 -13.91 -1.43 -3.14
C SER A 114 -12.82 -1.96 -4.09
N ASP A 115 -13.21 -2.94 -4.92
CA ASP A 115 -12.37 -3.61 -5.92
C ASP A 115 -11.74 -2.67 -6.97
N GLU A 116 -11.99 -1.37 -6.91
CA GLU A 116 -11.47 -0.42 -7.90
C GLU A 116 -10.00 -0.05 -7.64
N PHE A 117 -9.43 -0.37 -6.47
CA PHE A 117 -8.14 0.14 -6.02
C PHE A 117 -7.09 -0.95 -5.75
N TYR A 118 -6.65 -1.63 -6.82
CA TYR A 118 -5.58 -2.62 -6.78
C TYR A 118 -4.19 -1.98 -6.84
N LEU A 119 -3.31 -2.34 -5.90
CA LEU A 119 -1.87 -2.05 -6.00
C LEU A 119 -1.19 -3.10 -6.90
N PHE A 120 -0.83 -2.68 -8.12
CA PHE A 120 0.13 -3.34 -9.03
C PHE A 120 0.22 -4.87 -8.94
N PHE A 121 -0.96 -5.53 -8.91
CA PHE A 121 -1.21 -6.96 -9.11
C PHE A 121 -1.46 -7.91 -7.92
N THR A 122 -1.58 -7.53 -6.65
CA THR A 122 -1.95 -8.57 -5.64
C THR A 122 -2.83 -8.20 -4.45
N LYS A 123 -2.95 -6.94 -4.03
CA LYS A 123 -3.72 -6.61 -2.83
C LYS A 123 -4.44 -5.26 -2.93
N PRO A 124 -5.77 -5.22 -2.69
CA PRO A 124 -6.50 -3.99 -2.40
C PRO A 124 -5.91 -3.19 -1.23
N VAL A 125 -6.09 -1.87 -1.21
CA VAL A 125 -5.57 -0.97 -0.16
C VAL A 125 -5.95 -1.42 1.25
N VAL A 126 -7.16 -1.94 1.44
CA VAL A 126 -7.62 -2.45 2.75
C VAL A 126 -6.69 -3.52 3.33
N TRP A 127 -6.07 -4.35 2.49
CA TRP A 127 -5.11 -5.35 2.97
C TRP A 127 -3.77 -4.75 3.37
N VAL A 128 -3.36 -3.64 2.76
CA VAL A 128 -2.17 -2.90 3.21
C VAL A 128 -2.43 -2.22 4.55
N VAL A 129 -3.64 -1.67 4.73
CA VAL A 129 -4.10 -1.13 6.03
C VAL A 129 -4.08 -2.23 7.09
N LEU A 130 -4.60 -3.42 6.77
CA LEU A 130 -4.60 -4.56 7.68
C LEU A 130 -3.19 -5.04 8.02
N ASP A 131 -2.33 -5.25 7.01
CA ASP A 131 -0.93 -5.66 7.19
C ASP A 131 -0.19 -4.66 8.13
N GLN A 132 -0.47 -3.36 7.99
CA GLN A 132 0.11 -2.31 8.84
C GLN A 132 -0.45 -2.33 10.28
N LEU A 133 -1.76 -2.55 10.46
CA LEU A 133 -2.36 -2.69 11.80
C LEU A 133 -1.86 -3.94 12.54
N ILE A 134 -1.62 -5.04 11.82
CA ILE A 134 -0.97 -6.24 12.35
C ILE A 134 0.47 -5.93 12.76
N GLU A 135 1.26 -5.29 11.89
CA GLU A 135 2.63 -4.85 12.19
C GLU A 135 2.69 -4.00 13.48
N PHE A 136 1.66 -3.19 13.72
CA PHE A 136 1.53 -2.32 14.88
C PHE A 136 0.99 -3.00 16.14
N GLY A 137 0.51 -4.24 16.06
CA GLY A 137 -0.19 -4.92 17.16
C GLY A 137 -1.41 -4.13 17.65
N GLU A 138 -2.14 -3.48 16.74
CA GLU A 138 -3.22 -2.53 17.07
C GLU A 138 -4.49 -3.25 17.58
N GLN A 139 -4.59 -3.39 18.91
CA GLN A 139 -5.70 -4.09 19.58
C GLN A 139 -7.08 -3.50 19.27
N ARG A 140 -7.18 -2.19 18.97
CA ARG A 140 -8.46 -1.55 18.62
C ARG A 140 -9.05 -2.07 17.31
N ALA A 141 -8.23 -2.68 16.44
CA ALA A 141 -8.70 -3.27 15.19
C ALA A 141 -9.48 -4.58 15.41
N ILE A 142 -9.21 -5.32 16.50
CA ILE A 142 -9.83 -6.62 16.78
C ILE A 142 -11.37 -6.58 16.70
N PRO A 143 -12.08 -5.72 17.45
CA PRO A 143 -13.55 -5.72 17.39
C PRO A 143 -14.10 -5.39 16.00
N ILE A 144 -13.37 -4.59 15.20
CA ILE A 144 -13.76 -4.28 13.82
C ILE A 144 -13.61 -5.53 12.95
N LEU A 145 -12.46 -6.20 13.04
CA LEU A 145 -12.16 -7.41 12.25
C LEU A 145 -13.07 -8.58 12.60
N GLU A 146 -13.38 -8.78 13.88
CA GLU A 146 -14.33 -9.82 14.32
C GLU A 146 -15.71 -9.57 13.74
N ARG A 147 -16.23 -8.34 13.84
CA ARG A 147 -17.52 -7.97 13.25
C ARG A 147 -17.57 -8.20 11.73
N VAL A 148 -16.56 -7.71 11.00
CA VAL A 148 -16.50 -7.91 9.53
C VAL A 148 -16.38 -9.40 9.18
N SER A 149 -15.63 -10.17 9.95
CA SER A 149 -15.50 -11.62 9.76
C SER A 149 -16.84 -12.35 9.92
N GLU A 150 -17.63 -11.95 10.92
CA GLU A 150 -18.98 -12.49 11.15
C GLU A 150 -19.94 -12.14 10.01
N GLU A 151 -19.93 -10.89 9.55
CA GLU A 151 -20.75 -10.40 8.42
C GLU A 151 -20.42 -11.15 7.11
N MET A 152 -19.13 -11.34 6.81
CA MET A 152 -18.66 -12.12 5.65
C MET A 152 -19.09 -13.59 5.76
N ALA A 153 -18.89 -14.21 6.92
CA ALA A 153 -19.28 -15.60 7.15
C ALA A 153 -20.79 -15.80 7.00
N ALA A 154 -21.61 -14.87 7.48
CA ALA A 154 -23.07 -14.88 7.29
C ALA A 154 -23.48 -14.77 5.82
N SER A 155 -22.66 -14.11 5.00
CA SER A 155 -22.85 -13.94 3.56
C SER A 155 -22.26 -15.08 2.72
N GLY A 156 -21.60 -16.07 3.36
CA GLY A 156 -20.96 -17.21 2.70
C GLY A 156 -19.59 -16.91 2.09
N GLU A 157 -18.99 -15.77 2.45
CA GLU A 157 -17.65 -15.37 2.02
C GLU A 157 -16.55 -15.93 2.95
N ASP A 158 -15.33 -16.08 2.43
CA ASP A 158 -14.20 -16.55 3.23
C ASP A 158 -13.60 -15.43 4.09
N ALA A 159 -13.77 -15.55 5.41
CA ALA A 159 -13.17 -14.66 6.41
C ALA A 159 -11.88 -15.20 7.05
N SER A 160 -11.24 -16.22 6.46
CA SER A 160 -10.04 -16.87 7.02
C SER A 160 -8.88 -15.89 7.27
N GLU A 161 -8.64 -14.98 6.33
CA GLU A 161 -7.58 -13.96 6.40
C GLU A 161 -7.81 -12.95 7.54
N LEU A 162 -9.05 -12.49 7.74
CA LEU A 162 -9.41 -11.57 8.82
C LEU A 162 -9.27 -12.24 10.20
N ARG A 163 -9.68 -13.51 10.33
CA ARG A 163 -9.47 -14.29 11.55
C ARG A 163 -7.99 -14.46 11.86
N ARG A 164 -7.18 -14.79 10.85
CA ARG A 164 -5.72 -14.88 11.02
C ARG A 164 -5.13 -13.55 11.48
N ALA A 165 -5.60 -12.43 10.95
CA ALA A 165 -5.15 -11.10 11.38
C ALA A 165 -5.48 -10.83 12.85
N VAL A 166 -6.67 -11.20 13.33
CA VAL A 166 -7.04 -11.11 14.75
C VAL A 166 -6.09 -11.93 15.62
N ASP A 167 -5.80 -13.17 15.24
CA ASP A 167 -4.87 -14.04 15.99
C ASP A 167 -3.46 -13.42 16.04
N GLN A 168 -2.96 -12.89 14.93
CA GLN A 168 -1.65 -12.22 14.86
C GLN A 168 -1.57 -10.96 15.73
N ILE A 169 -2.66 -10.18 15.84
CA ILE A 169 -2.70 -9.00 16.70
C ILE A 169 -2.73 -9.41 18.17
N ARG A 170 -3.40 -10.52 18.52
CA ARG A 170 -3.48 -11.02 19.91
C ARG A 170 -2.15 -11.53 20.44
N GLY A 171 -1.28 -12.07 19.58
CA GLY A 171 0.01 -12.64 19.94
C GLY A 171 -0.07 -14.13 20.19
#